data_AF-A0A7R9LV22-F1
#
_entry.id   AF-A0A7R9LV22-F1
#
_cell.length_a   1.000
_cell.length_b   1.000
_cell.length_c   1.000
_cell.angle_alpha   90.00
_cell.angle_beta   90.00
_cell.angle_gamma   90.00
#
_symmetry.space_group_name_H-M   'P 1'
#
loop_
_entity.id
_entity.type
_entity.pdbx_description
1 polymer ?
#
loop_
_entity_poly.entity_id
_entity_poly.type
_entity_poly.pdbx_seq_one_letter_code
_entity_poly.pdbx_strand_id
1 'polypeptide(L)'
;EGKPFNSFFYTSQPNFYESSFKISEYLRKLNDFEDRLMSKGVVTPPDNTKIDLLGSEWLSYKEMKAKFLEYFTEKKYQSLIEALERLVIHPYSKAAKDFIMEFRKEVKAVSKQIQVPPLMLDHNARPYMTGKAMRKYCIAEVVVRGNGTGKVDINGKDLLYFEFMQDREQVMSPLVFCGLLFKVDIECKTYHEEKTKEWSKDAPPL
;
A
#
# COMPACT_ATOMS: atom_id res chain seq x y z
N GLU A 1 33.57 15.26 38.70
CA GLU A 1 32.47 14.39 38.25
C GLU A 1 32.26 14.57 36.74
N GLY A 2 32.97 13.79 35.92
CA GLY A 2 32.95 13.91 34.45
C GLY A 2 33.04 12.56 33.74
N LYS A 3 32.71 11.48 34.45
CA LYS A 3 32.70 10.14 33.88
C LYS A 3 31.42 9.96 33.05
N PRO A 4 31.52 9.57 31.78
CA PRO A 4 30.35 9.29 30.97
C PRO A 4 29.50 8.14 31.52
N PHE A 5 28.17 8.26 31.40
CA PHE A 5 27.22 7.23 31.83
C PHE A 5 27.21 5.99 30.93
N ASN A 6 27.47 6.16 29.63
CA ASN A 6 27.47 5.07 28.66
C ASN A 6 28.90 4.57 28.41
N SER A 7 29.12 3.26 28.45
CA SER A 7 30.40 2.63 28.12
C SER A 7 30.85 2.92 26.68
N PHE A 8 29.92 3.13 25.74
CA PHE A 8 30.20 3.46 24.35
C PHE A 8 30.36 4.97 24.10
N PHE A 9 30.40 5.82 25.14
CA PHE A 9 30.47 7.28 24.97
C PHE A 9 31.61 7.74 24.06
N TYR A 10 32.80 7.13 24.18
CA TYR A 10 33.99 7.51 23.40
C TYR A 10 33.94 7.07 21.92
N THR A 11 32.85 6.45 21.47
CA THR A 11 32.64 6.07 20.06
C THR A 11 31.96 7.16 19.23
N SER A 12 31.60 8.29 19.86
CA SER A 12 30.82 9.40 19.29
C SER A 12 29.38 9.06 18.89
N GLN A 13 29.01 7.77 18.82
CA GLN A 13 27.67 7.27 18.48
C GLN A 13 27.26 6.15 19.46
N PRO A 14 27.16 6.46 20.77
CA PRO A 14 26.96 5.46 21.80
C PRO A 14 25.71 4.59 21.59
N ASN A 15 24.57 5.17 21.20
CA ASN A 15 23.31 4.43 21.08
C ASN A 15 23.32 3.46 19.89
N PHE A 16 23.95 3.86 18.78
CA PHE A 16 24.12 3.00 17.61
C PHE A 16 25.00 1.78 17.94
N TYR A 17 26.16 1.99 18.55
CA TYR A 17 27.08 0.89 18.85
C TYR A 17 26.59 0.01 19.99
N GLU A 18 25.89 0.58 20.99
CA GLU A 18 25.22 -0.20 22.03
C GLU A 18 24.17 -1.13 21.41
N SER A 19 23.37 -0.64 20.47
CA SER A 19 22.37 -1.46 19.78
C SER A 19 23.00 -2.55 18.93
N SER A 20 24.09 -2.22 18.23
CA SER A 20 24.88 -3.19 17.45
C SER A 20 25.46 -4.29 18.34
N PHE A 21 25.96 -3.92 19.52
CA PHE A 21 26.47 -4.86 20.52
C PHE A 21 25.35 -5.74 21.10
N LYS A 22 24.18 -5.15 21.40
CA LYS A 22 23.01 -5.91 21.86
C LYS A 22 22.58 -6.96 20.82
N ILE A 23 22.59 -6.62 19.52
CA ILE A 23 22.27 -7.58 18.45
C ILE A 23 23.23 -8.79 18.50
N SER A 24 24.53 -8.55 18.63
CA SER A 24 25.52 -9.65 18.69
C SER A 24 25.39 -10.46 19.98
N GLU A 25 25.05 -9.84 21.11
CA GLU A 25 24.75 -10.55 22.35
C GLU A 25 23.51 -11.45 22.22
N TYR A 26 22.44 -10.96 21.61
CA TYR A 26 21.25 -11.77 21.34
C TYR A 26 21.58 -12.94 20.41
N LEU A 27 22.34 -12.70 19.34
CA LEU A 27 22.75 -13.76 18.44
C LEU A 27 23.57 -14.85 19.17
N ARG A 28 24.51 -14.46 20.02
CA ARG A 28 25.27 -15.41 20.84
C ARG A 28 24.36 -16.20 21.79
N LYS A 29 23.44 -15.53 22.49
CA LYS A 29 22.48 -16.19 23.39
C LYS A 29 21.60 -17.21 22.65
N LEU A 30 21.23 -16.91 21.41
CA LEU A 30 20.45 -17.80 20.56
C LEU A 30 21.28 -19.01 20.08
N ASN A 31 22.54 -18.80 19.69
CA ASN A 31 23.46 -19.88 19.35
C ASN A 31 23.71 -20.80 20.56
N ASP A 32 23.99 -20.23 21.75
CA ASP A 32 24.17 -21.00 22.99
C ASP A 32 22.90 -21.77 23.37
N PHE A 33 21.72 -21.26 23.00
CA PHE A 33 20.46 -21.96 23.19
C PHE A 33 20.28 -23.11 22.20
N GLU A 34 20.62 -22.90 20.93
CA GLU A 34 20.64 -23.93 19.90
C GLU A 34 21.60 -25.07 20.27
N ASP A 35 22.84 -24.77 20.68
CA ASP A 35 23.83 -25.77 21.12
C ASP A 35 23.32 -26.61 22.32
N ARG A 36 22.61 -25.97 23.25
CA ARG A 36 21.97 -26.65 24.39
C ARG A 36 20.79 -27.54 24.00
N LEU A 37 20.12 -27.26 22.88
CA LEU A 37 19.04 -28.10 22.36
C LEU A 37 19.58 -29.24 21.50
N MET A 38 20.62 -28.97 20.72
CA MET A 38 21.35 -29.97 19.94
C MET A 38 21.97 -31.02 20.85
N SER A 39 22.61 -30.62 21.96
CA SER A 39 23.12 -31.56 22.97
C SER A 39 22.05 -32.41 23.66
N LYS A 40 20.79 -31.95 23.66
CA LYS A 40 19.61 -32.70 24.15
C LYS A 40 18.96 -33.57 23.07
N GLY A 41 19.49 -33.59 21.85
CA GLY A 41 19.01 -34.41 20.74
C GLY A 41 17.92 -33.76 19.88
N VAL A 42 17.63 -32.47 20.05
CA VAL A 42 16.69 -31.74 19.18
C VAL A 42 17.45 -31.21 17.97
N VAL A 43 17.45 -31.98 16.88
CA VAL A 43 18.18 -31.64 15.63
C VAL A 43 17.38 -30.67 14.75
N THR A 44 16.05 -30.77 14.78
CA THR A 44 15.16 -29.92 13.99
C THR A 44 14.39 -28.96 14.91
N PRO A 45 14.60 -27.63 14.76
CA PRO A 45 13.83 -26.62 15.49
C PRO A 45 12.33 -26.72 15.18
N PRO A 46 11.44 -26.62 16.17
CA PRO A 46 9.99 -26.56 15.93
C PRO A 46 9.58 -25.28 15.20
N ASP A 47 8.63 -25.35 14.27
CA ASP A 47 8.21 -24.20 13.45
C ASP A 47 7.74 -22.96 14.26
N ASN A 48 7.22 -23.18 15.47
CA ASN A 48 6.73 -22.12 16.36
C ASN A 48 7.85 -21.31 17.07
N THR A 49 9.13 -21.67 16.88
CA THR A 49 10.26 -20.94 17.49
C THR A 49 10.77 -19.78 16.65
N LYS A 50 10.35 -19.70 15.39
CA LYS A 50 10.69 -18.59 14.50
C LYS A 50 9.70 -17.44 14.68
N ILE A 51 10.21 -16.21 14.59
CA ILE A 51 9.36 -15.02 14.62
C ILE A 51 8.59 -14.85 13.31
N ASP A 52 7.29 -14.55 13.42
CA ASP A 52 6.49 -14.05 12.31
C ASP A 52 6.49 -12.52 12.32
N LEU A 53 6.77 -11.93 11.17
CA LEU A 53 6.93 -10.49 10.96
C LEU A 53 5.89 -9.92 9.99
N LEU A 54 4.92 -10.74 9.55
CA LEU A 54 3.84 -10.32 8.69
C LEU A 54 3.12 -9.08 9.27
N GLY A 55 2.90 -8.07 8.44
CA GLY A 55 2.23 -6.82 8.83
C GLY A 55 3.12 -5.80 9.54
N SER A 56 4.44 -5.98 9.58
CA SER A 56 5.38 -4.99 10.11
C SER A 56 6.55 -4.75 9.15
N GLU A 57 7.13 -3.55 9.18
CA GLU A 57 8.32 -3.20 8.39
C GLU A 57 9.43 -2.61 9.27
N TRP A 58 10.67 -2.68 8.80
CA TRP A 58 11.80 -2.04 9.48
C TRP A 58 11.64 -0.52 9.51
N LEU A 59 12.10 0.11 10.58
CA LEU A 59 12.19 1.57 10.66
C LEU A 59 13.07 2.09 9.52
N SER A 60 12.59 3.11 8.80
CA SER A 60 13.38 3.78 7.77
C SER A 60 14.61 4.47 8.38
N TYR A 61 15.60 4.78 7.54
CA TYR A 61 16.80 5.52 7.95
C TYR A 61 16.50 6.80 8.75
N LYS A 62 15.47 7.55 8.36
CA LYS A 62 15.05 8.77 9.07
C LYS A 62 14.46 8.47 10.44
N GLU A 63 13.61 7.45 10.54
CA GLU A 63 12.99 7.03 11.79
C GLU A 63 14.03 6.44 12.74
N MET A 64 15.01 5.70 12.22
CA MET A 64 16.07 5.10 13.00
C MET A 64 17.06 6.15 13.55
N LYS A 65 17.34 7.22 12.78
CA LYS A 65 18.03 8.41 13.28
C LYS A 65 17.27 9.09 14.42
N ALA A 66 15.95 9.25 14.25
CA ALA A 66 15.11 9.83 15.29
C ALA A 66 15.08 8.97 16.56
N LYS A 67 15.05 7.63 16.43
CA LYS A 67 15.12 6.68 17.55
C LYS A 67 16.44 6.80 18.32
N PHE A 68 17.57 6.87 17.63
CA PHE A 68 18.89 6.94 18.28
C PHE A 68 19.30 8.35 18.72
N LEU A 69 18.64 9.39 18.21
CA LEU A 69 19.03 10.80 18.38
C LEU A 69 20.48 11.06 17.92
N GLU A 70 20.93 10.30 16.92
CA GLU A 70 22.31 10.30 16.43
C GLU A 70 22.35 10.38 14.90
N TYR A 71 23.39 11.04 14.38
CA TYR A 71 23.67 11.06 12.94
C TYR A 71 24.59 9.90 12.58
N PHE A 72 24.18 9.05 11.66
CA PHE A 72 25.02 8.01 11.05
C PHE A 72 24.80 7.97 9.54
N THR A 73 25.74 7.34 8.82
CA THR A 73 25.71 7.17 7.36
C THR A 73 24.73 6.08 6.95
N GLU A 74 24.19 6.18 5.74
CA GLU A 74 23.32 5.15 5.15
C GLU A 74 24.01 3.77 5.06
N LYS A 75 25.33 3.71 4.85
CA LYS A 75 26.09 2.45 4.92
C LYS A 75 25.95 1.76 6.28
N LYS A 76 26.04 2.53 7.38
CA LYS A 76 25.88 1.99 8.75
C LYS A 76 24.46 1.51 9.02
N TYR A 77 23.47 2.22 8.46
CA TYR A 77 22.08 1.78 8.49
C TYR A 77 21.91 0.41 7.82
N GLN A 78 22.44 0.23 6.62
CA GLN A 78 22.36 -1.05 5.91
C GLN A 78 23.03 -2.18 6.71
N SER A 79 24.24 -1.96 7.23
CA SER A 79 24.91 -2.96 8.07
C SER A 79 24.12 -3.32 9.34
N LEU A 80 23.39 -2.38 9.93
CA LEU A 80 22.55 -2.63 11.09
C LEU A 80 21.31 -3.47 10.72
N ILE A 81 20.67 -3.15 9.59
CA ILE A 81 19.55 -3.95 9.06
C ILE A 81 20.00 -5.36 8.73
N GLU A 82 21.13 -5.54 8.04
CA GLU A 82 21.71 -6.88 7.77
C GLU A 82 21.94 -7.68 9.06
N ALA A 83 22.42 -7.04 10.12
CA ALA A 83 22.60 -7.70 11.42
C ALA A 83 21.27 -8.10 12.07
N LEU A 84 20.25 -7.25 12.00
CA LEU A 84 18.90 -7.54 12.49
C LEU A 84 18.22 -8.66 11.67
N GLU A 85 18.39 -8.68 10.35
CA GLU A 85 17.90 -9.74 9.48
C GLU A 85 18.55 -11.08 9.82
N ARG A 86 19.85 -11.07 10.11
CA ARG A 86 20.56 -12.27 10.58
C ARG A 86 19.95 -12.83 11.88
N LEU A 87 19.54 -11.95 12.79
CA LEU A 87 18.87 -12.33 14.04
C LEU A 87 17.47 -12.93 13.78
N VAL A 88 16.73 -12.39 12.81
CA VAL A 88 15.40 -12.88 12.41
C VAL A 88 15.45 -14.26 11.74
N ILE A 89 16.46 -14.49 10.88
CA ILE A 89 16.65 -15.74 10.15
C ILE A 89 16.90 -16.91 11.11
N HIS A 90 17.49 -16.64 12.28
CA HIS A 90 17.80 -17.64 13.29
C HIS A 90 16.56 -18.50 13.66
N PRO A 91 16.68 -19.84 13.77
CA PRO A 91 15.52 -20.71 14.02
C PRO A 91 14.76 -20.41 15.32
N TYR A 92 15.46 -19.90 16.33
CA TYR A 92 14.93 -19.54 17.65
C TYR A 92 14.69 -18.03 17.83
N SER A 93 14.57 -17.27 16.73
CA SER A 93 14.46 -15.80 16.74
C SER A 93 13.29 -15.24 17.57
N LYS A 94 12.25 -16.05 17.85
CA LYS A 94 11.13 -15.66 18.71
C LYS A 94 11.55 -15.30 20.13
N ALA A 95 12.65 -15.85 20.65
CA ALA A 95 13.17 -15.48 21.98
C ALA A 95 13.71 -14.04 22.03
N ALA A 96 14.06 -13.46 20.88
CA ALA A 96 14.50 -12.06 20.75
C ALA A 96 13.40 -11.16 20.17
N LYS A 97 12.12 -11.60 20.21
CA LYS A 97 10.99 -10.89 19.59
C LYS A 97 10.87 -9.45 20.07
N ASP A 98 10.88 -9.23 21.38
CA ASP A 98 10.65 -7.90 21.95
C ASP A 98 11.69 -6.90 21.45
N PHE A 99 12.96 -7.32 21.45
CA PHE A 99 14.07 -6.52 20.93
C PHE A 99 13.98 -6.27 19.42
N ILE A 100 13.59 -7.26 18.62
CA ILE A 100 13.41 -7.09 17.16
C ILE A 100 12.29 -6.09 16.88
N MET A 101 11.18 -6.18 17.61
CA MET A 101 10.01 -5.32 17.41
C MET A 101 10.29 -3.86 17.77
N GLU A 102 11.28 -3.56 18.62
CA GLU A 102 11.72 -2.18 18.86
C GLU A 102 12.21 -1.45 17.60
N PHE A 103 12.70 -2.20 16.60
CA PHE A 103 13.21 -1.66 15.33
C PHE A 103 12.20 -1.81 14.18
N ARG A 104 10.96 -2.20 14.48
CA ARG A 104 9.89 -2.35 13.49
C ARG A 104 8.73 -1.44 13.82
N LYS A 105 7.94 -1.16 12.80
CA LYS A 105 6.65 -0.47 12.91
C LYS A 105 5.57 -1.28 12.21
N GLU A 106 4.35 -1.18 12.72
CA GLU A 106 3.19 -1.84 12.13
C GLU A 106 2.80 -1.18 10.80
N VAL A 107 2.63 -1.99 9.77
CA VAL A 107 2.15 -1.56 8.47
C VAL A 107 0.63 -1.69 8.49
N LYS A 108 -0.06 -0.55 8.48
CA LYS A 108 -1.49 -0.52 8.27
C LYS A 108 -1.76 -0.90 6.82
N ALA A 109 -2.23 -2.12 6.59
CA ALA A 109 -2.74 -2.53 5.28
C ALA A 109 -3.96 -1.66 4.94
N VAL A 110 -3.77 -0.64 4.09
CA VAL A 110 -4.88 0.13 3.54
C VAL A 110 -5.56 -0.75 2.51
N SER A 111 -6.42 -1.66 2.98
CA SER A 111 -7.38 -2.31 2.11
C SER A 111 -8.30 -1.20 1.59
N LYS A 112 -8.17 -0.83 0.32
CA LYS A 112 -9.12 0.04 -0.37
C LYS A 112 -10.41 -0.76 -0.57
N GLN A 113 -11.16 -0.97 0.50
CA GLN A 113 -12.55 -1.38 0.37
C GLN A 113 -13.28 -0.23 -0.32
N ILE A 114 -13.60 -0.42 -1.60
CA ILE A 114 -14.44 0.50 -2.34
C ILE A 114 -15.82 0.45 -1.67
N GLN A 115 -16.13 1.46 -0.86
CA GLN A 115 -17.48 1.60 -0.28
C GLN A 115 -18.42 1.98 -1.43
N VAL A 116 -19.22 1.03 -1.91
CA VAL A 116 -20.22 1.28 -2.94
C VAL A 116 -21.41 1.98 -2.26
N PRO A 117 -21.77 3.22 -2.67
CA PRO A 117 -22.93 3.91 -2.10
C PRO A 117 -24.23 3.18 -2.45
N PRO A 118 -25.30 3.36 -1.66
CA PRO A 118 -26.61 2.78 -1.97
C PRO A 118 -27.18 3.39 -3.27
N LEU A 119 -27.94 2.59 -4.02
CA LEU A 119 -28.61 3.03 -5.23
C LEU A 119 -29.69 4.08 -4.92
N MET A 120 -29.80 5.10 -5.78
CA MET A 120 -30.85 6.11 -5.71
C MET A 120 -32.08 5.66 -6.51
N LEU A 121 -33.25 6.23 -6.24
CA LEU A 121 -34.50 5.94 -6.97
C LEU A 121 -34.99 7.20 -7.68
N ASP A 122 -35.28 7.07 -8.96
CA ASP A 122 -35.85 8.15 -9.79
C ASP A 122 -37.36 8.30 -9.53
N HIS A 123 -38.00 9.35 -10.08
CA HIS A 123 -39.46 9.58 -10.02
C HIS A 123 -40.28 8.36 -10.46
N ASN A 124 -39.76 7.58 -11.41
CA ASN A 124 -40.40 6.37 -11.93
C ASN A 124 -40.02 5.09 -11.15
N ALA A 125 -39.53 5.24 -9.91
CA ALA A 125 -39.04 4.15 -9.05
C ALA A 125 -37.96 3.25 -9.69
N ARG A 126 -37.19 3.79 -10.64
CA ARG A 126 -36.07 3.08 -11.27
C ARG A 126 -34.80 3.29 -10.44
N PRO A 127 -34.02 2.23 -10.14
CA PRO A 127 -32.75 2.37 -9.46
C PRO A 127 -31.74 3.05 -10.39
N TYR A 128 -31.00 4.02 -9.88
CA TYR A 128 -29.93 4.67 -10.62
C TYR A 128 -28.71 4.96 -9.74
N MET A 129 -27.56 5.11 -10.39
CA MET A 129 -26.32 5.54 -9.76
C MET A 129 -25.68 6.66 -10.59
N THR A 130 -25.10 7.64 -9.91
CA THR A 130 -24.31 8.68 -10.54
C THR A 130 -22.83 8.43 -10.30
N GLY A 131 -22.03 8.56 -11.35
CA GLY A 131 -20.59 8.43 -11.31
C GLY A 131 -19.95 9.65 -11.97
N LYS A 132 -18.88 10.16 -11.37
CA LYS A 132 -18.06 11.22 -11.96
C LYS A 132 -16.66 10.69 -12.17
N ALA A 133 -16.16 10.81 -13.39
CA ALA A 133 -14.81 10.38 -13.76
C ALA A 133 -14.10 11.47 -14.56
N MET A 134 -12.77 11.44 -14.52
CA MET A 134 -11.92 12.37 -15.25
C MET A 134 -10.86 11.57 -16.01
N ARG A 135 -10.64 11.92 -17.28
CA ARG A 135 -9.53 11.41 -18.09
C ARG A 135 -8.85 12.59 -18.77
N LYS A 136 -7.56 12.78 -18.48
CA LYS A 136 -6.81 13.98 -18.89
C LYS A 136 -7.57 15.24 -18.46
N TYR A 137 -8.11 16.01 -19.39
CA TYR A 137 -8.83 17.26 -19.14
C TYR A 137 -10.35 17.16 -19.34
N CYS A 138 -10.85 15.98 -19.71
CA CYS A 138 -12.27 15.73 -19.91
C CYS A 138 -12.86 15.14 -18.64
N ILE A 139 -13.99 15.71 -18.21
CA ILE A 139 -14.79 15.24 -17.09
C ILE A 139 -16.08 14.67 -17.66
N ALA A 140 -16.47 13.49 -17.19
CA ALA A 140 -17.70 12.82 -17.55
C ALA A 140 -18.54 12.59 -16.29
N GLU A 141 -19.76 13.10 -16.31
CA GLU A 141 -20.80 12.82 -15.31
C GLU A 141 -21.80 11.86 -15.93
N VAL A 142 -21.84 10.64 -15.41
CA VAL A 142 -22.62 9.53 -15.96
C VAL A 142 -23.70 9.13 -14.97
N VAL A 143 -24.93 9.06 -15.44
CA VAL A 143 -26.07 8.50 -14.73
C VAL A 143 -26.41 7.16 -15.38
N VAL A 144 -26.27 6.08 -14.63
CA VAL A 144 -26.65 4.73 -15.07
C VAL A 144 -27.97 4.37 -14.41
N ARG A 145 -29.00 4.15 -15.21
CA ARG A 145 -30.34 3.75 -14.76
C ARG A 145 -30.58 2.27 -15.03
N GLY A 146 -31.01 1.54 -14.01
CA GLY A 146 -31.40 0.14 -14.12
C GLY A 146 -32.77 -0.05 -14.77
N ASN A 147 -33.08 -1.29 -15.15
CA ASN A 147 -34.29 -1.67 -15.89
C ASN A 147 -34.49 -0.82 -17.17
N GLY A 148 -33.39 -0.60 -17.87
CA GLY A 148 -33.35 0.17 -19.12
C GLY A 148 -33.47 -0.71 -20.35
N THR A 149 -33.54 -0.05 -21.50
CA THR A 149 -33.58 -0.66 -22.84
C THR A 149 -32.21 -0.79 -23.50
N GLY A 150 -31.15 -0.28 -22.86
CA GLY A 150 -29.81 -0.22 -23.47
C GLY A 150 -29.52 1.09 -24.19
N LYS A 151 -30.32 2.15 -23.94
CA LYS A 151 -30.17 3.42 -24.64
C LYS A 151 -28.99 4.19 -24.03
N VAL A 152 -28.10 4.67 -24.89
CA VAL A 152 -26.93 5.46 -24.48
C VAL A 152 -27.09 6.87 -25.03
N ASP A 153 -27.17 7.83 -24.12
CA ASP A 153 -27.24 9.26 -24.42
C ASP A 153 -25.97 9.95 -23.93
N ILE A 154 -25.25 10.59 -24.84
CA ILE A 154 -24.04 11.37 -24.60
C ILE A 154 -24.31 12.79 -25.09
N ASN A 155 -24.46 13.73 -24.16
CA ASN A 155 -24.77 15.15 -24.45
C ASN A 155 -26.01 15.34 -25.36
N GLY A 156 -27.04 14.50 -25.23
CA GLY A 156 -28.24 14.51 -26.06
C GLY A 156 -28.09 13.80 -27.42
N LYS A 157 -26.98 13.09 -27.65
CA LYS A 157 -26.70 12.33 -28.88
C LYS A 157 -26.55 10.84 -28.57
N ASP A 158 -26.81 9.99 -29.56
CA ASP A 158 -26.65 8.54 -29.42
C ASP A 158 -25.16 8.14 -29.41
N LEU A 159 -24.86 6.86 -29.18
CA LEU A 159 -23.51 6.31 -29.17
C LEU A 159 -22.72 6.55 -30.48
N LEU A 160 -23.42 6.79 -31.59
CA LEU A 160 -22.84 7.24 -32.87
C LEU A 160 -22.18 8.61 -32.79
N TYR A 161 -22.30 9.32 -31.67
CA TYR A 161 -21.54 10.51 -31.34
C TYR A 161 -20.02 10.32 -31.54
N PHE A 162 -19.49 9.16 -31.13
CA PHE A 162 -18.11 8.79 -31.41
C PHE A 162 -17.96 8.28 -32.85
N GLU A 163 -17.12 8.92 -33.66
CA GLU A 163 -16.87 8.49 -35.04
C GLU A 163 -16.09 7.17 -35.10
N PHE A 164 -15.10 7.01 -34.23
CA PHE A 164 -14.22 5.85 -34.19
C PHE A 164 -14.86 4.68 -33.43
N MET A 165 -14.69 3.47 -33.98
CA MET A 165 -15.20 2.24 -33.36
C MET A 165 -14.56 1.96 -32.01
N GLN A 166 -13.26 2.26 -31.88
CA GLN A 166 -12.49 2.06 -30.66
C GLN A 166 -13.10 2.83 -29.48
N ASP A 167 -13.59 4.05 -29.70
CA ASP A 167 -14.19 4.87 -28.66
C ASP A 167 -15.55 4.31 -28.22
N ARG A 168 -16.35 3.79 -29.16
CA ARG A 168 -17.59 3.07 -28.85
C ARG A 168 -17.33 1.80 -28.05
N GLU A 169 -16.29 1.04 -28.39
CA GLU A 169 -15.89 -0.15 -27.65
C GLU A 169 -15.50 0.18 -26.20
N GLN A 170 -14.82 1.32 -25.96
CA GLN A 170 -14.50 1.75 -24.60
C GLN A 170 -15.75 2.00 -23.75
N VAL A 171 -16.82 2.53 -24.33
CA VAL A 171 -18.10 2.74 -23.64
C VAL A 171 -18.82 1.41 -23.37
N MET A 172 -18.79 0.48 -24.32
CA MET A 172 -19.46 -0.82 -24.20
C MET A 172 -18.73 -1.79 -23.24
N SER A 173 -17.40 -1.74 -23.21
CA SER A 173 -16.54 -2.65 -22.44
C SER A 173 -16.98 -2.89 -20.98
N PRO A 174 -17.20 -1.86 -20.14
CA PRO A 174 -17.63 -2.06 -18.76
C PRO A 174 -19.03 -2.72 -18.66
N LEU A 175 -19.92 -2.45 -19.61
CA LEU A 175 -21.27 -3.03 -19.64
C LEU A 175 -21.23 -4.50 -20.03
N VAL A 176 -20.38 -4.84 -21.00
CA VAL A 176 -20.13 -6.23 -21.42
C VAL A 176 -19.52 -7.02 -20.26
N PHE A 177 -18.50 -6.46 -19.62
CA PHE A 177 -17.82 -7.08 -18.48
C PHE A 177 -18.79 -7.40 -17.32
N CYS A 178 -19.71 -6.49 -17.03
CA CYS A 178 -20.71 -6.66 -15.97
C CYS A 178 -21.97 -7.44 -16.43
N GLY A 179 -22.09 -7.84 -17.70
CA GLY A 179 -23.29 -8.50 -18.22
C GLY A 179 -24.56 -7.61 -18.21
N LEU A 180 -24.35 -6.28 -18.25
CA LEU A 180 -25.38 -5.24 -18.17
C LEU A 180 -25.70 -4.60 -19.53
N LEU A 181 -25.07 -5.05 -20.60
CA LEU A 181 -25.38 -4.61 -21.96
C LEU A 181 -26.88 -4.85 -22.25
N PHE A 182 -27.55 -3.85 -22.83
CA PHE A 182 -28.99 -3.84 -23.12
C PHE A 182 -29.93 -3.93 -21.91
N LYS A 183 -29.44 -3.79 -20.67
CA LYS A 183 -30.24 -3.83 -19.44
C LYS A 183 -30.28 -2.50 -18.67
N VAL A 184 -29.40 -1.58 -19.01
CA VAL A 184 -29.26 -0.28 -18.37
C VAL A 184 -29.35 0.83 -19.41
N ASP A 185 -29.94 1.95 -19.02
CA ASP A 185 -29.90 3.17 -19.82
C ASP A 185 -28.85 4.11 -19.24
N ILE A 186 -28.09 4.77 -20.11
CA ILE A 186 -26.95 5.61 -19.74
C ILE A 186 -27.22 7.02 -20.23
N GLU A 187 -27.07 8.00 -19.34
CA GLU A 187 -27.08 9.41 -19.67
C GLU A 187 -25.74 10.01 -19.21
N CYS A 188 -25.00 10.60 -20.15
CA CYS A 188 -23.67 11.14 -19.91
C CYS A 188 -23.62 12.62 -20.30
N LYS A 189 -23.01 13.43 -19.44
CA LYS A 189 -22.63 14.82 -19.73
C LYS A 189 -21.11 14.94 -19.69
N THR A 190 -20.50 15.34 -20.80
CA THR A 190 -19.06 15.56 -20.88
C THR A 190 -18.75 17.05 -21.00
N TYR A 191 -17.71 17.50 -20.30
CA TYR A 191 -17.22 18.87 -20.40
C TYR A 191 -15.72 18.95 -20.07
N HIS A 192 -15.08 20.02 -20.53
CA HIS A 192 -13.68 20.29 -20.25
C HIS A 192 -13.51 21.13 -18.99
N GLU A 193 -12.44 20.85 -18.24
CA GLU A 193 -12.04 21.67 -17.10
C GLU A 193 -11.69 23.10 -17.54
N GLU A 194 -12.19 24.11 -16.83
CA GLU A 194 -12.19 25.51 -17.27
C GLU A 194 -10.81 26.06 -17.65
N LYS A 195 -9.75 25.59 -16.99
CA LYS A 195 -8.36 25.99 -17.26
C LYS A 195 -7.82 25.50 -18.61
N THR A 196 -8.52 24.61 -19.29
CA THR A 196 -8.07 23.97 -20.55
C THR A 196 -8.98 24.25 -21.75
N LYS A 197 -10.03 25.07 -21.59
CA LYS A 197 -10.98 25.42 -22.67
C LYS A 197 -10.30 26.05 -23.90
N GLU A 198 -9.18 26.76 -23.72
CA GLU A 198 -8.44 27.37 -24.83
C GLU A 198 -7.76 26.34 -25.74
N TRP A 199 -7.27 25.23 -25.18
CA TRP A 199 -6.59 24.14 -25.89
C TRP A 199 -7.57 23.14 -26.52
N SER A 200 -8.86 23.25 -26.17
CA SER A 200 -9.93 22.35 -26.61
C SER A 200 -10.52 22.72 -27.97
N LYS A 201 -10.23 23.90 -28.54
CA LYS A 201 -10.76 24.30 -29.86
C LYS A 201 -10.16 23.51 -31.02
N ASP A 202 -8.94 23.00 -30.84
CA ASP A 202 -8.19 22.24 -31.86
C ASP A 202 -8.29 20.72 -31.65
N ALA A 203 -8.89 20.28 -30.54
CA ALA A 203 -9.19 18.87 -30.34
C ALA A 203 -10.46 18.53 -31.14
N PRO A 204 -10.48 17.42 -31.91
CA PRO A 204 -11.74 16.97 -32.49
C PRO A 204 -12.76 16.85 -31.35
N PRO A 205 -14.04 17.19 -31.60
CA PRO A 205 -15.09 16.87 -30.65
C PRO A 205 -15.04 15.35 -30.46
N LEU A 206 -14.48 14.91 -29.33
CA LEU A 206 -14.57 13.52 -28.88
C LEU A 206 -16.04 13.17 -28.83
#